data_AF-A0A2K1K297-F1
#
_entry.id   AF-A0A2K1K297-F1
#
_cell.length_a   1.000
_cell.length_b   1.000
_cell.length_c   1.000
_cell.angle_alpha   90.00
_cell.angle_beta   90.00
_cell.angle_gamma   90.00
#
_symmetry.space_group_name_H-M   'P 1'
#
loop_
_entity.id
_entity.type
_entity.pdbx_description
1 polymer ?
#
loop_
_entity_poly.entity_id
_entity_poly.type
_entity_poly.pdbx_seq_one_letter_code
_entity_poly.pdbx_strand_id
1 'polypeptide(L)'
;MALLEKGSPRTWMHRHASLPLLISVLAIFAVEIHPVRAQQQYNNVSGYACTGVQPRCLAYAYYRTQEANATLNSTAALFNTSAANIVAANTNLSSVPATTPLANGSALYIPLDCSCLNNTYQAPTTKVVQAGDTMYNISIITFQALVTYQAIGAANPSIIPETMPVNTILRIPIRCACPTVRQQTDGIKSLLTYPIFPNEELSAIAKKFGHTEEELQVANTLPNSTIAAYTTLLVPQGTSTPGGNAGGPGSAPAPSAASRASQAHWLYSVSLLGVQSLLLLLLFYHAK
;
A
#
# COMPACT_ATOMS: atom_id res chain seq x y z
N MET A 1 -52.77 -42.36 52.93
CA MET A 1 -51.37 -42.78 52.71
C MET A 1 -50.73 -41.78 51.77
N ALA A 2 -49.67 -41.13 52.25
CA ALA A 2 -48.88 -40.15 51.52
C ALA A 2 -48.16 -40.80 50.33
N LEU A 3 -47.89 -40.01 49.28
CA LEU A 3 -46.54 -39.73 48.79
C LEU A 3 -46.61 -38.55 47.80
N LEU A 4 -46.04 -37.42 48.21
CA LEU A 4 -45.77 -36.23 47.41
C LEU A 4 -44.47 -36.46 46.64
N GLU A 5 -44.51 -36.43 45.31
CA GLU A 5 -43.29 -36.35 44.47
C GLU A 5 -43.10 -34.94 43.91
N LYS A 6 -41.85 -34.52 43.97
CA LYS A 6 -41.32 -33.16 43.85
C LYS A 6 -41.05 -32.85 42.37
N GLY A 7 -41.80 -31.92 41.77
CA GLY A 7 -41.51 -31.37 40.44
C GLY A 7 -40.81 -30.01 40.52
N SER A 8 -39.52 -29.97 40.19
CA SER A 8 -38.69 -28.76 40.12
C SER A 8 -39.06 -27.85 38.92
N PRO A 9 -39.02 -26.51 39.05
CA PRO A 9 -39.27 -25.59 37.93
C PRO A 9 -38.03 -25.50 37.02
N ARG A 10 -38.12 -26.02 35.79
CA ARG A 10 -37.14 -25.74 34.74
C ARG A 10 -37.36 -24.34 34.19
N THR A 11 -36.56 -23.38 34.66
CA THR A 11 -36.34 -22.10 33.99
C THR A 11 -35.60 -22.36 32.67
N TRP A 12 -36.29 -22.23 31.54
CA TRP A 12 -35.64 -22.27 30.22
C TRP A 12 -35.17 -20.86 29.87
N MET A 13 -33.85 -20.66 29.96
CA MET A 13 -33.15 -19.45 29.52
C MET A 13 -33.34 -19.27 28.00
N HIS A 14 -34.25 -18.38 27.61
CA HIS A 14 -34.18 -17.77 26.30
C HIS A 14 -33.17 -16.61 26.33
N ARG A 15 -32.38 -16.52 25.25
CA ARG A 15 -31.45 -15.45 24.84
C ARG A 15 -30.04 -15.61 25.37
N HIS A 16 -29.09 -15.92 24.47
CA HIS A 16 -27.71 -15.38 24.47
C HIS A 16 -26.93 -15.63 23.15
N ALA A 17 -27.50 -16.27 22.13
CA ALA A 17 -26.77 -16.58 20.88
C ALA A 17 -26.60 -15.40 19.88
N SER A 18 -27.23 -14.24 20.11
CA SER A 18 -27.22 -13.11 19.16
C SER A 18 -26.07 -12.11 19.35
N LEU A 19 -25.51 -12.01 20.56
CA LEU A 19 -24.44 -11.08 20.90
C LEU A 19 -23.07 -11.42 20.26
N PRO A 20 -22.60 -12.68 20.28
CA PRO A 20 -21.28 -13.01 19.71
C PRO A 20 -21.24 -12.91 18.18
N LEU A 21 -22.39 -13.14 17.51
CA LEU A 21 -22.51 -12.98 16.05
C LEU A 21 -22.39 -11.50 15.65
N LEU A 22 -22.99 -10.60 16.44
CA LEU A 22 -22.91 -9.15 16.23
C LEU A 22 -21.48 -8.62 16.44
N ILE A 23 -20.76 -9.12 17.46
CA ILE A 23 -19.37 -8.75 17.76
C ILE A 23 -18.43 -9.23 16.64
N SER A 24 -18.64 -10.45 16.13
CA SER A 24 -17.90 -11.00 14.99
C SER A 24 -18.09 -10.17 13.72
N VAL A 25 -19.33 -9.80 13.38
CA VAL A 25 -19.64 -8.97 12.22
C VAL A 25 -19.03 -7.57 12.37
N LEU A 26 -19.12 -6.96 13.55
CA LEU A 26 -18.51 -5.65 13.85
C LEU A 26 -16.96 -5.68 13.76
N ALA A 27 -16.32 -6.79 14.15
CA ALA A 27 -14.88 -6.94 14.05
C ALA A 27 -14.40 -7.13 12.60
N ILE A 28 -15.17 -7.83 11.76
CA ILE A 28 -14.90 -7.97 10.32
C ILE A 28 -15.03 -6.61 9.62
N PHE A 29 -16.07 -5.84 9.96
CA PHE A 29 -16.19 -4.45 9.50
C PHE A 29 -15.00 -3.59 9.96
N ALA A 30 -14.53 -3.73 11.19
CA ALA A 30 -13.36 -2.97 11.63
C ALA A 30 -12.13 -3.29 10.77
N VAL A 31 -11.77 -4.55 10.53
CA VAL A 31 -10.52 -4.91 9.84
C VAL A 31 -10.47 -4.46 8.36
N GLU A 32 -11.58 -4.50 7.62
CA GLU A 32 -11.63 -4.06 6.21
C GLU A 32 -11.85 -2.55 6.01
N ILE A 33 -12.37 -1.83 7.01
CA ILE A 33 -12.71 -0.40 6.87
C ILE A 33 -11.48 0.52 7.05
N HIS A 34 -10.44 0.10 7.78
CA HIS A 34 -9.30 0.99 8.08
C HIS A 34 -8.56 1.53 6.83
N PRO A 35 -8.22 0.71 5.82
CA PRO A 35 -7.40 1.19 4.72
C PRO A 35 -8.23 1.86 3.60
N VAL A 36 -9.51 1.49 3.44
CA VAL A 36 -10.44 2.21 2.54
C VAL A 36 -10.69 3.64 3.02
N ARG A 37 -10.88 3.84 4.33
CA ARG A 37 -11.01 5.19 4.92
C ARG A 37 -9.74 6.02 4.78
N ALA A 38 -8.55 5.40 4.89
CA ALA A 38 -7.28 6.11 4.76
C ALA A 38 -7.11 6.77 3.38
N GLN A 39 -7.45 6.08 2.29
CA GLN A 39 -7.41 6.69 0.95
C GLN A 39 -8.61 7.59 0.66
N GLN A 40 -9.79 7.31 1.23
CA GLN A 40 -10.98 8.16 1.05
C GLN A 40 -10.86 9.52 1.74
N GLN A 41 -10.14 9.59 2.87
CA GLN A 41 -9.91 10.82 3.62
C GLN A 41 -8.63 11.56 3.21
N TYR A 42 -7.88 11.02 2.23
CA TYR A 42 -6.67 11.66 1.76
C TYR A 42 -7.02 12.84 0.86
N ASN A 43 -6.78 14.07 1.33
CA ASN A 43 -7.14 15.30 0.61
C ASN A 43 -6.49 15.47 -0.77
N ASN A 44 -5.55 14.58 -1.13
CA ASN A 44 -4.89 14.57 -2.42
C ASN A 44 -4.98 13.19 -3.09
N VAL A 45 -6.18 12.70 -3.38
CA VAL A 45 -6.33 11.40 -4.06
C VAL A 45 -5.73 11.36 -5.46
N SER A 46 -5.64 12.50 -6.17
CA SER A 46 -5.32 12.54 -7.61
C SER A 46 -3.83 12.60 -7.97
N GLY A 47 -2.94 13.02 -7.07
CA GLY A 47 -1.50 13.12 -7.35
C GLY A 47 -0.87 14.42 -6.88
N TYR A 48 0.45 14.52 -6.89
CA TYR A 48 1.11 15.78 -6.48
C TYR A 48 0.83 16.89 -7.49
N ALA A 49 0.50 18.10 -7.02
CA ALA A 49 0.26 19.24 -7.90
C ALA A 49 1.52 19.58 -8.70
N CYS A 50 1.33 20.07 -9.92
CA CYS A 50 2.45 20.50 -10.77
C CYS A 50 3.05 21.84 -10.32
N THR A 51 3.93 21.78 -9.32
CA THR A 51 4.64 22.95 -8.77
C THR A 51 6.13 22.99 -9.12
N GLY A 52 6.61 21.97 -9.84
CA GLY A 52 8.01 21.85 -10.25
C GLY A 52 8.38 22.79 -11.40
N VAL A 53 9.68 22.99 -11.58
CA VAL A 53 10.20 23.90 -12.63
C VAL A 53 9.87 23.41 -14.03
N GLN A 54 9.97 22.10 -14.22
CA GLN A 54 9.79 21.45 -15.51
C GLN A 54 8.48 20.66 -15.53
N PRO A 55 7.81 20.58 -16.69
CA PRO A 55 6.63 19.74 -16.84
C PRO A 55 6.97 18.25 -16.82
N ARG A 56 8.25 17.87 -16.85
CA ARG A 56 8.71 16.49 -16.88
C ARG A 56 10.10 16.37 -16.26
N CYS A 57 10.40 15.27 -15.56
CA CYS A 57 11.68 15.03 -14.91
C CYS A 57 11.90 13.54 -14.61
N LEU A 58 13.14 13.15 -14.34
CA LEU A 58 13.43 11.88 -13.68
C LEU A 58 13.05 11.97 -12.20
N ALA A 59 12.14 11.11 -11.78
CA ALA A 59 11.79 10.91 -10.38
C ALA A 59 11.98 9.44 -10.00
N TYR A 60 11.81 9.10 -8.73
CA TYR A 60 11.90 7.73 -8.27
C TYR A 60 10.66 7.34 -7.46
N ALA A 61 10.32 6.06 -7.45
CA ALA A 61 9.43 5.47 -6.45
C ALA A 61 10.20 4.46 -5.60
N TYR A 62 9.88 4.41 -4.31
CA TYR A 62 10.36 3.37 -3.43
C TYR A 62 9.39 2.18 -3.51
N TYR A 63 9.88 1.02 -3.92
CA TYR A 63 9.07 -0.19 -4.06
C TYR A 63 9.70 -1.36 -3.30
N ARG A 64 8.88 -2.15 -2.61
CA ARG A 64 9.28 -3.43 -2.01
C ARG A 64 8.79 -4.58 -2.88
N THR A 65 9.60 -5.58 -3.19
CA THR A 65 9.11 -6.78 -3.88
C THR A 65 8.06 -7.52 -3.02
N GLN A 66 6.97 -8.04 -3.60
CA GLN A 66 5.86 -8.67 -2.86
C GLN A 66 5.55 -10.12 -3.27
N GLU A 67 6.08 -10.59 -4.40
CA GLU A 67 5.75 -11.90 -4.95
C GLU A 67 6.90 -12.89 -4.77
N ALA A 68 6.54 -14.15 -4.53
CA ALA A 68 7.47 -15.25 -4.74
C ALA A 68 7.89 -15.20 -6.21
N ASN A 69 9.16 -14.92 -6.46
CA ASN A 69 9.76 -14.76 -7.79
C ASN A 69 9.61 -13.39 -8.47
N ALA A 70 9.41 -12.30 -7.71
CA ALA A 70 9.63 -10.96 -8.27
C ALA A 70 11.07 -10.83 -8.80
N THR A 71 11.23 -10.39 -10.05
CA THR A 71 12.53 -10.20 -10.71
C THR A 71 12.70 -8.73 -11.12
N LEU A 72 13.90 -8.34 -11.54
CA LEU A 72 14.10 -7.01 -12.12
C LEU A 72 13.26 -6.82 -13.39
N ASN A 73 13.11 -7.86 -14.22
CA ASN A 73 12.28 -7.81 -15.43
C ASN A 73 10.79 -7.62 -15.12
N SER A 74 10.23 -8.40 -14.18
CA SER A 74 8.81 -8.26 -13.84
C SER A 74 8.51 -6.92 -13.15
N THR A 75 9.44 -6.44 -12.31
CA THR A 75 9.34 -5.11 -11.69
C THR A 75 9.45 -3.99 -12.74
N ALA A 76 10.36 -4.12 -13.70
CA ALA A 76 10.50 -3.16 -14.80
C ALA A 76 9.23 -3.07 -15.65
N ALA A 77 8.62 -4.22 -15.97
CA ALA A 77 7.35 -4.28 -16.67
C ALA A 77 6.21 -3.61 -15.87
N LEU A 78 6.15 -3.81 -14.55
CA LEU A 78 5.12 -3.22 -13.68
C LEU A 78 5.14 -1.68 -13.71
N PHE A 79 6.33 -1.08 -13.77
CA PHE A 79 6.52 0.37 -13.71
C PHE A 79 6.82 1.02 -15.06
N ASN A 80 6.69 0.29 -16.17
CA ASN A 80 6.99 0.80 -17.51
C ASN A 80 8.41 1.40 -17.61
N THR A 81 9.40 0.66 -17.13
CA THR A 81 10.82 1.02 -17.18
C THR A 81 11.66 -0.17 -17.66
N SER A 82 12.99 -0.10 -17.56
CA SER A 82 13.89 -1.21 -17.91
C SER A 82 14.62 -1.76 -16.70
N ALA A 83 14.97 -3.05 -16.72
CA ALA A 83 15.80 -3.65 -15.69
C ALA A 83 17.17 -2.94 -15.56
N ALA A 84 17.73 -2.48 -16.68
CA ALA A 84 18.97 -1.70 -16.70
C ALA A 84 18.81 -0.35 -15.96
N ASN A 85 17.69 0.34 -16.13
CA ASN A 85 17.41 1.59 -15.42
C ASN A 85 17.23 1.33 -13.92
N ILE A 86 16.55 0.24 -13.53
CA ILE A 86 16.44 -0.16 -12.12
C ILE A 86 17.83 -0.45 -11.55
N VAL A 87 18.69 -1.19 -12.24
CA VAL A 87 20.07 -1.46 -11.79
C VAL A 87 20.88 -0.18 -11.66
N ALA A 88 20.76 0.76 -12.60
CA ALA A 88 21.44 2.06 -12.53
C ALA A 88 21.02 2.88 -11.30
N ALA A 89 19.76 2.75 -10.87
CA ALA A 89 19.24 3.39 -9.66
C ALA A 89 19.60 2.63 -8.35
N ASN A 90 20.03 1.36 -8.44
CA ASN A 90 20.30 0.49 -7.30
C ASN A 90 21.65 -0.20 -7.52
N THR A 91 22.75 0.52 -7.26
CA THR A 91 24.12 0.06 -7.58
C THR A 91 24.49 -1.27 -6.93
N ASN A 92 23.87 -1.64 -5.81
CA ASN A 92 24.01 -2.94 -5.15
C ASN A 92 23.45 -4.13 -5.95
N LEU A 93 22.75 -3.89 -7.06
CA LEU A 93 22.15 -4.91 -7.94
C LEU A 93 22.93 -5.10 -9.25
N SER A 94 24.08 -4.44 -9.42
CA SER A 94 24.85 -4.45 -10.67
C SER A 94 25.27 -5.84 -11.17
N SER A 95 25.38 -6.82 -10.26
CA SER A 95 25.75 -8.21 -10.57
C SER A 95 24.55 -9.17 -10.60
N VAL A 96 23.33 -8.69 -10.36
CA VAL A 96 22.13 -9.53 -10.29
C VAL A 96 21.51 -9.67 -11.68
N PRO A 97 21.42 -10.89 -12.24
CA PRO A 97 20.73 -11.11 -13.51
C PRO A 97 19.26 -10.68 -13.45
N ALA A 98 18.74 -10.14 -14.55
CA ALA A 98 17.41 -9.52 -14.54
C ALA A 98 16.25 -10.49 -14.32
N THR A 99 16.48 -11.79 -14.52
CA THR A 99 15.53 -12.90 -14.30
C THR A 99 15.68 -13.58 -12.95
N THR A 100 16.67 -13.19 -12.14
CA THR A 100 16.89 -13.80 -10.83
C THR A 100 15.80 -13.33 -9.85
N PRO A 101 15.12 -14.26 -9.17
CA PRO A 101 14.21 -13.92 -8.07
C PRO A 101 14.90 -13.07 -7.00
N LEU A 102 14.31 -11.92 -6.68
CA LEU A 102 14.71 -11.09 -5.56
C LEU A 102 14.04 -11.58 -4.28
N ALA A 103 14.71 -11.40 -3.14
CA ALA A 103 14.11 -11.72 -1.84
C ALA A 103 12.84 -10.89 -1.64
N ASN A 104 11.81 -11.49 -1.03
CA ASN A 104 10.58 -10.76 -0.71
C ASN A 104 10.87 -9.57 0.21
N GLY A 105 10.27 -8.41 -0.06
CA GLY A 105 10.52 -7.17 0.67
C GLY A 105 11.81 -6.42 0.26
N SER A 106 12.52 -6.87 -0.79
CA SER A 106 13.69 -6.16 -1.30
C SER A 106 13.30 -4.75 -1.72
N ALA A 107 14.01 -3.76 -1.17
CA ALA A 107 13.77 -2.35 -1.44
C ALA A 107 14.45 -1.92 -2.74
N LEU A 108 13.70 -1.29 -3.64
CA LEU A 108 14.16 -0.82 -4.94
C LEU A 108 13.79 0.65 -5.14
N TYR A 109 14.74 1.42 -5.65
CA TYR A 109 14.47 2.71 -6.29
C TYR A 109 14.06 2.45 -7.74
N ILE A 110 12.82 2.74 -8.06
CA ILE A 110 12.28 2.57 -9.41
C ILE A 110 12.34 3.91 -10.14
N PRO A 111 13.11 4.06 -11.23
CA PRO A 111 13.15 5.28 -12.00
C PRO A 111 11.84 5.47 -12.75
N LEU A 112 11.28 6.67 -12.62
CA LEU A 112 10.01 7.09 -13.21
C LEU A 112 10.24 8.28 -14.13
N ASP A 113 9.64 8.20 -15.31
CA ASP A 113 9.51 9.31 -16.25
C ASP A 113 8.31 10.18 -15.85
N CYS A 114 8.54 11.04 -14.88
CA CYS A 114 7.48 11.81 -14.24
C CYS A 114 7.06 12.99 -15.12
N SER A 115 5.77 13.15 -15.37
CA SER A 115 5.23 14.22 -16.21
C SER A 115 3.99 14.88 -15.60
N CYS A 116 3.84 16.18 -15.84
CA CYS A 116 2.66 16.94 -15.45
C CYS A 116 1.55 16.74 -16.48
N LEU A 117 0.42 16.19 -16.04
CA LEU A 117 -0.77 15.97 -16.84
C LEU A 117 -1.99 16.44 -16.03
N ASN A 118 -2.81 17.33 -16.60
CA ASN A 118 -3.99 17.89 -15.92
C ASN A 118 -3.68 18.46 -14.51
N ASN A 119 -2.57 19.20 -14.39
CA ASN A 119 -2.08 19.81 -13.15
C ASN A 119 -1.63 18.84 -12.04
N THR A 120 -1.54 17.53 -12.32
CA THR A 120 -0.91 16.56 -11.42
C THR A 120 0.28 15.87 -12.06
N TYR A 121 1.33 15.66 -11.27
CA TYR A 121 2.49 14.88 -11.69
C TYR A 121 2.19 13.39 -11.58
N GLN A 122 2.46 12.67 -12.67
CA GLN A 122 2.27 11.23 -12.78
C GLN A 122 3.26 10.58 -13.75
N ALA A 123 3.55 9.30 -13.51
CA ALA A 123 4.28 8.41 -14.41
C ALA A 123 3.32 7.29 -14.87
N PRO A 124 2.90 7.28 -16.14
CA PRO A 124 1.91 6.32 -16.62
C PRO A 124 2.50 4.90 -16.79
N THR A 125 1.79 3.91 -16.26
CA THR A 125 1.98 2.48 -16.56
C THR A 125 0.62 1.82 -16.81
N THR A 126 0.61 0.51 -17.05
CA THR A 126 -0.62 -0.26 -17.27
C THR A 126 -0.63 -1.55 -16.46
N LYS A 127 -1.81 -1.99 -16.03
CA LYS A 127 -2.03 -3.31 -15.40
C LYS A 127 -3.13 -4.04 -16.13
N VAL A 128 -2.87 -5.29 -16.51
CA VAL A 128 -3.91 -6.21 -17.01
C VAL A 128 -4.65 -6.79 -15.81
N VAL A 129 -5.97 -6.64 -15.79
CA VAL A 129 -6.85 -7.15 -14.74
C VAL A 129 -6.81 -8.67 -14.70
N GLN A 130 -6.54 -9.22 -13.52
CA GLN A 130 -6.59 -10.64 -13.23
C GLN A 130 -7.83 -10.99 -12.40
N ALA A 131 -8.16 -12.28 -12.33
CA ALA A 131 -9.28 -12.73 -11.50
C ALA A 131 -9.06 -12.35 -10.02
N GLY A 132 -10.04 -11.69 -9.42
CA GLY A 132 -9.96 -11.20 -8.03
C GLY A 132 -9.31 -9.83 -7.86
N ASP A 133 -8.80 -9.20 -8.94
CA ASP A 133 -8.32 -7.82 -8.88
C ASP A 133 -9.48 -6.87 -8.58
N THR A 134 -9.19 -5.86 -7.76
CA THR A 134 -10.02 -4.65 -7.60
C THR A 134 -9.10 -3.44 -7.76
N MET A 135 -9.61 -2.28 -8.17
CA MET A 135 -8.79 -1.05 -8.23
C MET A 135 -8.15 -0.74 -6.87
N TYR A 136 -8.86 -1.07 -5.79
CA TYR A 136 -8.38 -0.95 -4.43
C TYR A 136 -7.16 -1.85 -4.16
N ASN A 137 -7.28 -3.17 -4.36
CA ASN A 137 -6.17 -4.10 -4.15
C ASN A 137 -4.98 -3.81 -5.07
N ILE A 138 -5.24 -3.43 -6.33
CA ILE A 138 -4.20 -2.97 -7.25
C ILE A 138 -3.45 -1.77 -6.65
N SER A 139 -4.17 -0.79 -6.10
CA SER A 139 -3.56 0.41 -5.52
C SER A 139 -2.72 0.10 -4.27
N ILE A 140 -3.26 -0.62 -3.29
CA ILE A 140 -2.62 -0.82 -1.98
C ILE A 140 -1.68 -2.03 -1.91
N ILE A 141 -1.91 -3.08 -2.69
CA ILE A 141 -1.10 -4.32 -2.69
C ILE A 141 -0.10 -4.29 -3.84
N THR A 142 -0.57 -4.21 -5.09
CA THR A 142 0.29 -4.30 -6.27
C THR A 142 1.25 -3.11 -6.37
N PHE A 143 0.73 -1.90 -6.19
CA PHE A 143 1.50 -0.65 -6.28
C PHE A 143 1.83 -0.03 -4.92
N GLN A 144 1.51 -0.69 -3.80
CA GLN A 144 1.91 -0.27 -2.45
C GLN A 144 1.54 1.18 -2.11
N ALA A 145 0.36 1.63 -2.53
CA ALA A 145 -0.12 3.01 -2.38
C ALA A 145 0.65 4.09 -3.17
N LEU A 146 1.56 3.72 -4.09
CA LEU A 146 2.15 4.65 -5.06
C LEU A 146 1.12 5.25 -6.04
N VAL A 147 -0.10 4.72 -6.04
CA VAL A 147 -1.28 5.23 -6.71
C VAL A 147 -2.48 5.02 -5.79
N THR A 148 -3.53 5.82 -5.92
CA THR A 148 -4.80 5.63 -5.21
C THR A 148 -5.81 4.94 -6.10
N TYR A 149 -6.77 4.22 -5.52
CA TYR A 149 -7.84 3.62 -6.33
C TYR A 149 -8.70 4.68 -7.04
N GLN A 150 -8.86 5.87 -6.45
CA GLN A 150 -9.58 6.97 -7.07
C GLN A 150 -8.84 7.51 -8.30
N ALA A 151 -7.51 7.61 -8.25
CA ALA A 151 -6.71 8.00 -9.41
C ALA A 151 -6.78 6.96 -10.52
N ILE A 152 -6.80 5.67 -10.18
CA ILE A 152 -7.05 4.59 -11.15
C ILE A 152 -8.44 4.76 -11.78
N GLY A 153 -9.49 4.97 -10.97
CA GLY A 153 -10.85 5.19 -11.49
C GLY A 153 -10.94 6.41 -12.41
N ALA A 154 -10.35 7.54 -12.02
CA ALA A 154 -10.34 8.76 -12.82
C ALA A 154 -9.57 8.60 -14.16
N ALA A 155 -8.51 7.79 -14.18
CA ALA A 155 -7.76 7.47 -15.39
C ALA A 155 -8.49 6.46 -16.31
N ASN A 156 -9.53 5.78 -15.82
CA ASN A 156 -10.28 4.74 -16.53
C ASN A 156 -11.80 4.95 -16.41
N PRO A 157 -12.35 6.08 -16.89
CA PRO A 157 -13.73 6.49 -16.62
C PRO A 157 -14.80 5.57 -17.23
N SER A 158 -14.43 4.73 -18.19
CA SER A 158 -15.34 3.75 -18.81
C SER A 158 -15.39 2.40 -18.09
N ILE A 159 -14.57 2.19 -17.05
CA ILE A 159 -14.51 0.93 -16.31
C ILE A 159 -15.35 1.06 -15.04
N ILE A 160 -16.31 0.16 -14.89
CA ILE A 160 -17.17 0.07 -13.71
C ILE A 160 -16.40 -0.70 -12.62
N PRO A 161 -16.06 -0.09 -11.47
CA PRO A 161 -15.23 -0.73 -10.44
C PRO A 161 -15.80 -2.05 -9.91
N GLU A 162 -17.12 -2.19 -9.84
CA GLU A 162 -17.83 -3.38 -9.36
C GLU A 162 -17.78 -4.54 -10.37
N THR A 163 -17.60 -4.23 -11.65
CA THR A 163 -17.58 -5.20 -12.75
C THR A 163 -16.36 -4.94 -13.60
N MET A 164 -15.18 -5.28 -13.06
CA MET A 164 -13.91 -5.13 -13.75
C MET A 164 -13.55 -6.43 -14.47
N PRO A 165 -13.73 -6.54 -15.81
CA PRO A 165 -13.53 -7.80 -16.51
C PRO A 165 -12.05 -8.19 -16.56
N VAL A 166 -11.76 -9.48 -16.43
CA VAL A 166 -10.41 -10.03 -16.62
C VAL A 166 -9.90 -9.70 -18.03
N ASN A 167 -8.59 -9.47 -18.15
CA ASN A 167 -7.89 -9.01 -19.37
C ASN A 167 -8.16 -7.56 -19.78
N THR A 168 -8.94 -6.80 -19.00
CA THR A 168 -9.03 -5.34 -19.18
C THR A 168 -7.67 -4.71 -18.89
N ILE A 169 -7.25 -3.75 -19.72
CA ILE A 169 -6.04 -2.97 -19.47
C ILE A 169 -6.43 -1.70 -18.72
N LEU A 170 -5.97 -1.56 -17.48
CA LEU A 170 -6.10 -0.34 -16.70
C LEU A 170 -4.90 0.57 -16.92
N ARG A 171 -5.16 1.86 -17.11
CA ARG A 171 -4.16 2.92 -17.00
C ARG A 171 -3.88 3.20 -15.53
N ILE A 172 -2.61 3.18 -15.14
CA ILE A 172 -2.18 3.40 -13.76
C ILE A 172 -1.30 4.65 -13.72
N PRO A 173 -1.78 5.76 -13.14
CA PRO A 173 -1.01 6.99 -12.98
C PRO A 173 -0.16 6.95 -11.70
N ILE A 174 1.05 6.39 -11.76
CA ILE A 174 1.94 6.33 -10.59
C ILE A 174 2.28 7.74 -10.13
N ARG A 175 2.12 8.03 -8.85
CA ARG A 175 2.42 9.35 -8.28
C ARG A 175 3.92 9.59 -8.31
N CYS A 176 4.28 10.79 -8.71
CA CYS A 176 5.65 11.29 -8.69
C CYS A 176 5.59 12.83 -8.62
N ALA A 177 6.73 13.51 -8.49
CA ALA A 177 6.79 14.95 -8.58
C ALA A 177 8.15 15.41 -9.10
N CYS A 178 8.19 16.60 -9.70
CA CYS A 178 9.43 17.26 -10.07
C CYS A 178 9.85 18.30 -9.02
N PRO A 179 11.16 18.46 -8.77
CA PRO A 179 11.65 19.49 -7.85
C PRO A 179 11.19 20.91 -8.24
N THR A 180 10.80 21.69 -7.24
CA THR A 180 10.52 23.13 -7.35
C THR A 180 11.82 23.93 -7.57
N VAL A 181 11.69 25.21 -7.95
CA VAL A 181 12.86 26.11 -8.10
C VAL A 181 13.69 26.13 -6.82
N ARG A 182 13.02 26.31 -5.68
CA ARG A 182 13.67 26.36 -4.36
C ARG A 182 14.44 25.08 -4.06
N GLN A 183 13.82 23.93 -4.28
CA GLN A 183 14.48 22.63 -4.08
C GLN A 183 15.72 22.47 -4.97
N GLN A 184 15.66 22.91 -6.23
CA GLN A 184 16.83 22.87 -7.11
C GLN A 184 17.95 23.80 -6.66
N THR A 185 17.63 25.01 -6.17
CA THR A 185 18.59 25.92 -5.56
C THR A 185 19.24 25.31 -4.31
N ASP A 186 18.48 24.53 -3.54
CA ASP A 186 18.97 23.78 -2.38
C ASP A 186 19.77 22.52 -2.79
N GLY A 187 19.98 22.25 -4.08
CA GLY A 187 20.80 21.13 -4.57
C GLY A 187 20.04 19.80 -4.73
N ILE A 188 18.71 19.83 -4.66
CA ILE A 188 17.84 18.68 -4.92
C ILE A 188 17.73 18.44 -6.43
N LYS A 189 18.07 17.24 -6.85
CA LYS A 189 18.11 16.83 -8.26
C LYS A 189 16.88 16.03 -8.68
N SER A 190 16.28 15.29 -7.75
CA SER A 190 15.09 14.48 -7.98
C SER A 190 14.29 14.30 -6.69
N LEU A 191 13.08 13.78 -6.81
CA LEU A 191 12.24 13.42 -5.67
C LEU A 191 11.94 11.92 -5.70
N LEU A 192 12.03 11.29 -4.53
CA LEU A 192 11.59 9.91 -4.30
C LEU A 192 10.18 9.93 -3.74
N THR A 193 9.25 9.23 -4.38
CA THR A 193 7.91 8.97 -3.85
C THR A 193 7.98 7.73 -2.96
N TYR A 194 7.86 7.95 -1.66
CA TYR A 194 7.89 6.91 -0.64
C TYR A 194 6.46 6.56 -0.19
N PRO A 195 6.01 5.30 -0.36
CA PRO A 195 4.76 4.87 0.23
C PRO A 195 4.91 4.67 1.73
N ILE A 196 4.01 5.26 2.52
CA ILE A 196 4.00 5.16 3.98
C ILE A 196 3.37 3.83 4.36
N PHE A 197 4.17 2.95 4.95
CA PHE A 197 3.70 1.65 5.42
C PHE A 197 3.02 1.76 6.79
N PRO A 198 2.18 0.77 7.18
CA PRO A 198 1.53 0.77 8.48
C PRO A 198 2.53 0.90 9.63
N ASN A 199 2.18 1.71 10.63
CA ASN A 199 2.96 1.97 11.84
C ASN A 199 4.32 2.65 11.61
N GLU A 200 4.57 3.27 10.45
CA GLU A 200 5.74 4.12 10.25
C GLU A 200 5.49 5.54 10.80
N GLU A 201 6.52 6.14 11.38
CA GLU A 201 6.55 7.53 11.84
C GLU A 201 7.41 8.39 10.92
N LEU A 202 7.11 9.68 10.83
CA LEU A 202 7.87 10.63 10.00
C LEU A 202 9.35 10.66 10.40
N SER A 203 9.63 10.60 11.70
CA SER A 203 10.96 10.52 12.33
C SER A 203 11.82 9.40 11.75
N ALA A 204 11.25 8.20 11.67
CA ALA A 204 11.93 7.00 11.19
C ALA A 204 12.17 7.06 9.68
N ILE A 205 11.21 7.60 8.92
CA ILE A 205 11.35 7.81 7.47
C ILE A 205 12.43 8.85 7.19
N ALA A 206 12.43 9.98 7.91
CA ALA A 206 13.45 11.02 7.79
C ALA A 206 14.85 10.46 8.04
N LYS A 207 15.03 9.79 9.18
CA LYS A 207 16.31 9.15 9.53
C LYS A 207 16.77 8.13 8.48
N LYS A 208 15.84 7.33 7.94
CA LYS A 208 16.15 6.32 6.90
C LYS A 208 16.76 6.93 5.65
N PHE A 209 16.36 8.15 5.29
CA PHE A 209 16.84 8.84 4.09
C PHE A 209 17.83 9.98 4.41
N GLY A 210 18.31 10.07 5.66
CA GLY A 210 19.29 11.08 6.06
C GLY A 210 18.74 12.50 6.14
N HIS A 211 17.44 12.64 6.43
CA HIS A 211 16.75 13.92 6.61
C HIS A 211 16.36 14.15 8.07
N THR A 212 16.07 15.41 8.43
CA THR A 212 15.31 15.72 9.66
C THR A 212 13.80 15.63 9.40
N GLU A 213 13.00 15.54 10.47
CA GLU A 213 11.55 15.58 10.33
C GLU A 213 11.09 16.90 9.72
N GLU A 214 11.68 18.02 10.15
CA GLU A 214 11.35 19.36 9.68
C GLU A 214 11.62 19.50 8.18
N GLU A 215 12.72 18.94 7.68
CA GLU A 215 13.02 18.92 6.24
C GLU A 215 11.93 18.20 5.44
N LEU A 216 11.46 17.03 5.93
CA LEU A 216 10.38 16.30 5.27
C LEU A 216 9.02 16.99 5.41
N GLN A 217 8.73 17.63 6.56
CA GLN A 217 7.52 18.43 6.74
C GLN A 217 7.48 19.58 5.73
N VAL A 218 8.57 20.33 5.61
CA VAL A 218 8.68 21.44 4.65
C VAL A 218 8.53 20.94 3.21
N ALA A 219 9.21 19.85 2.85
CA ALA A 219 9.16 19.29 1.50
C ALA A 219 7.74 18.81 1.10
N ASN A 220 6.91 18.45 2.07
CA ASN A 220 5.57 17.88 1.85
C ASN A 220 4.43 18.81 2.30
N THR A 221 4.74 20.04 2.73
CA THR A 221 3.76 20.98 3.29
C THR A 221 2.93 20.35 4.42
N LEU A 222 3.56 19.56 5.28
CA LEU A 222 2.90 18.93 6.42
C LEU A 222 2.78 19.93 7.58
N PRO A 223 1.60 20.05 8.22
CA PRO A 223 1.42 20.97 9.35
C PRO A 223 2.06 20.46 10.65
N ASN A 224 2.35 19.17 10.74
CA ASN A 224 2.97 18.49 11.88
C ASN A 224 3.53 17.13 11.44
N SER A 225 4.07 16.33 12.37
CA SER A 225 4.67 15.03 12.08
C SER A 225 3.67 13.88 11.84
N THR A 226 2.36 14.17 11.83
CA THR A 226 1.34 13.14 11.60
C THR A 226 1.29 12.78 10.13
N ILE A 227 1.52 11.50 9.84
CA ILE A 227 1.44 10.91 8.51
C ILE A 227 0.43 9.76 8.50
N ALA A 228 -0.18 9.52 7.34
CA ALA A 228 -1.18 8.47 7.17
C ALA A 228 -0.60 7.29 6.38
N ALA A 229 -0.75 6.07 6.89
CA ALA A 229 -0.43 4.85 6.16
C ALA A 229 -1.26 4.75 4.87
N TYR A 230 -0.73 4.03 3.88
CA TYR A 230 -1.34 3.88 2.55
C TYR A 230 -1.48 5.20 1.77
N THR A 231 -0.62 6.16 2.09
CA THR A 231 -0.41 7.40 1.34
C THR A 231 1.07 7.54 0.97
N THR A 232 1.45 8.64 0.33
CA THR A 232 2.82 8.84 -0.13
C THR A 232 3.46 10.11 0.44
N LEU A 233 4.79 10.06 0.59
CA LEU A 233 5.64 11.16 1.01
C LEU A 233 6.71 11.41 -0.06
N LEU A 234 6.99 12.66 -0.39
CA LEU A 234 8.11 13.06 -1.24
C LEU A 234 9.37 13.21 -0.39
N VAL A 235 10.40 12.45 -0.72
CA VAL A 235 11.72 12.53 -0.08
C VAL A 235 12.67 13.20 -1.08
N PRO A 236 13.19 14.40 -0.77
CA PRO A 236 14.16 15.08 -1.63
C PRO A 236 15.44 14.25 -1.84
N GLN A 237 16.00 14.24 -3.05
CA GLN A 237 17.25 13.53 -3.35
C GLN A 237 18.24 14.50 -4.00
N GLY A 238 19.41 14.70 -3.40
CA GLY A 238 20.36 15.71 -3.83
C GLY A 238 21.70 15.63 -3.11
N THR A 239 22.61 16.54 -3.44
CA THR A 239 23.96 16.62 -2.84
C THR A 239 23.98 17.37 -1.50
N SER A 240 22.84 17.88 -1.05
CA SER A 240 22.72 18.68 0.16
C SER A 240 22.32 17.82 1.35
N THR A 241 23.32 17.25 2.00
CA THR A 241 23.35 17.28 3.47
C THR A 241 24.78 17.55 3.90
N PRO A 242 25.01 18.48 4.84
CA PRO A 242 26.07 18.33 5.82
C PRO A 242 25.79 17.01 6.60
N GLY A 243 26.24 15.87 6.06
CA GLY A 243 26.28 14.59 6.79
C GLY A 243 25.58 13.37 6.19
N GLY A 244 24.85 13.46 5.07
CA GLY A 244 24.12 12.33 4.49
C GLY A 244 24.70 11.92 3.14
N ASN A 245 25.54 10.88 3.11
CA ASN A 245 25.84 10.22 1.84
C ASN A 245 24.54 9.71 1.23
N ALA A 246 24.28 10.09 -0.03
CA ALA A 246 23.27 9.47 -0.89
C ALA A 246 23.66 8.01 -1.16
N GLY A 247 23.54 7.17 -0.14
CA GLY A 247 23.63 5.73 -0.26
C GLY A 247 22.34 5.23 -0.90
N GLY A 248 22.47 4.30 -1.86
CA GLY A 248 21.36 3.46 -2.29
C GLY A 248 20.67 2.80 -1.08
N PRO A 249 19.55 2.10 -1.28
CA PRO A 249 18.70 1.67 -0.17
C PRO A 249 19.56 0.95 0.86
N GLY A 250 19.77 1.59 2.01
CA GLY A 250 20.45 0.98 3.14
C GLY A 250 19.72 -0.34 3.37
N SER A 251 20.48 -1.44 3.47
CA SER A 251 19.95 -2.77 3.75
C SER A 251 18.87 -2.62 4.81
N ALA A 252 17.63 -2.97 4.44
CA ALA A 252 16.51 -2.88 5.36
C ALA A 252 16.96 -3.53 6.68
N PRO A 253 16.76 -2.89 7.84
CA PRO A 253 17.00 -3.59 9.10
C PRO A 253 16.20 -4.89 9.01
N ALA A 254 16.89 -6.01 9.26
CA ALA A 254 16.26 -7.32 9.26
C ALA A 254 14.93 -7.22 10.02
N PRO A 255 13.83 -7.77 9.50
CA PRO A 255 12.57 -7.74 10.23
C PRO A 255 12.86 -8.28 11.62
N SER A 256 12.67 -7.43 12.63
CA SER A 256 12.61 -7.84 14.03
C SER A 256 11.75 -9.11 14.04
N ALA A 257 12.19 -10.16 14.73
CA ALA A 257 11.58 -11.48 14.72
C ALA A 257 10.12 -11.54 15.28
N ALA A 258 9.35 -10.47 15.18
CA ALA A 258 7.93 -10.39 15.39
C ALA A 258 7.20 -10.36 14.03
N SER A 259 6.40 -11.41 13.80
CA SER A 259 5.47 -11.63 12.70
C SER A 259 5.98 -12.41 11.47
N ARG A 260 6.20 -13.71 11.66
CA ARG A 260 5.90 -14.75 10.64
C ARG A 260 4.38 -14.87 10.35
N ALA A 261 3.62 -13.81 10.60
CA ALA A 261 2.17 -13.82 10.61
C ALA A 261 1.63 -12.72 9.68
N SER A 262 2.01 -12.75 8.41
CA SER A 262 1.30 -11.94 7.40
C SER A 262 0.96 -12.68 6.11
N GLN A 263 1.48 -13.89 5.88
CA GLN A 263 1.16 -14.65 4.67
C GLN A 263 -0.02 -15.63 4.80
N ALA A 264 -0.57 -15.82 6.01
CA ALA A 264 -1.68 -16.75 6.24
C ALA A 264 -3.04 -16.08 6.46
N HIS A 265 -3.13 -14.75 6.53
CA HIS A 265 -4.37 -14.07 6.97
C HIS A 265 -5.55 -14.30 6.01
N TRP A 266 -5.33 -14.38 4.69
CA TRP A 266 -6.42 -14.66 3.74
C TRP A 266 -6.92 -16.11 3.83
N LEU A 267 -6.03 -17.08 4.07
CA LEU A 267 -6.41 -18.49 4.30
C LEU A 267 -7.18 -18.66 5.62
N TYR A 268 -6.80 -17.92 6.67
CA TYR A 268 -7.55 -17.88 7.93
C TYR A 268 -8.92 -17.20 7.78
N SER A 269 -9.05 -16.21 6.90
CA SER A 269 -10.31 -15.50 6.66
C SER A 269 -11.34 -16.39 5.96
N VAL A 270 -10.93 -17.14 4.94
CA VAL A 270 -11.82 -18.06 4.20
C VAL A 270 -12.24 -19.25 5.07
N SER A 271 -11.34 -19.76 5.90
CA SER A 271 -11.65 -20.87 6.82
C SER A 271 -12.55 -20.44 7.98
N LEU A 272 -12.39 -19.23 8.54
CA LEU A 272 -13.34 -18.70 9.54
C LEU A 272 -14.75 -18.51 8.98
N LEU A 273 -14.87 -17.96 7.76
CA LEU A 273 -16.18 -17.78 7.11
C LEU A 273 -16.86 -19.12 6.81
N GLY A 274 -16.09 -20.13 6.38
CA GLY A 274 -16.60 -21.48 6.15
C GLY A 274 -17.08 -22.16 7.44
N VAL A 275 -16.30 -22.07 8.52
CA VAL A 275 -16.68 -22.61 9.84
C VAL A 275 -17.88 -21.88 10.41
N GLN A 276 -17.97 -20.55 10.26
CA GLN A 276 -19.07 -19.74 10.76
C GLN A 276 -20.38 -19.98 9.98
N SER A 277 -20.29 -20.19 8.67
CA SER A 277 -21.44 -20.56 7.83
C SER A 277 -21.96 -21.96 8.17
N LEU A 278 -21.05 -22.93 8.39
CA LEU A 278 -21.41 -24.28 8.86
C LEU A 278 -22.03 -24.27 10.26
N LEU A 279 -21.50 -23.47 11.17
CA LEU A 279 -22.03 -23.34 12.53
C LEU A 279 -23.43 -22.71 12.53
N LEU A 280 -23.66 -21.69 11.69
CA LEU A 280 -24.98 -21.09 11.49
C LEU A 280 -25.98 -22.11 10.94
N LEU A 281 -25.60 -22.89 9.92
CA LEU A 281 -26.45 -23.95 9.36
C LEU A 281 -26.83 -25.00 10.40
N LEU A 282 -25.88 -25.44 11.24
CA LEU A 282 -26.13 -26.41 12.31
C LEU A 282 -27.04 -25.84 13.41
N LEU A 283 -26.90 -24.56 13.75
CA LEU A 283 -27.80 -23.88 14.70
C LEU A 283 -29.23 -23.75 14.16
N PHE A 284 -29.40 -23.48 12.86
CA PHE A 284 -30.72 -23.47 12.23
C PHE A 284 -31.33 -24.87 12.09
N TYR A 285 -30.51 -25.90 11.88
CA TYR A 285 -30.97 -27.29 11.81
C TYR A 285 -31.49 -27.81 13.15
N HIS A 286 -30.85 -27.45 14.26
CA HIS A 286 -31.29 -27.85 15.61
C HIS A 286 -32.39 -26.96 16.22
N ALA A 287 -32.73 -25.85 15.57
CA ALA A 287 -33.83 -24.97 15.97
C ALA A 287 -35.18 -25.34 15.32
N LYS A 288 -35.21 -26.40 14.49
CA LYS A 288 -36.42 -27.08 14.00
C LYS A 288 -36.69 -28.33 14.81
#